data_AF-A0A6F8TQW1-F1
#
_entry.id   AF-A0A6F8TQW1-F1
#
_cell.length_a   1.000
_cell.length_b   1.000
_cell.length_c   1.000
_cell.angle_alpha   90.00
_cell.angle_beta   90.00
_cell.angle_gamma   90.00
#
_symmetry.space_group_name_H-M   'P 1'
#
loop_
_entity.id
_entity.type
_entity.pdbx_description
1 polymer ?
#
loop_
_entity_poly.entity_id
_entity_poly.type
_entity_poly.pdbx_seq_one_letter_code
_entity_poly.pdbx_strand_id
1 'polypeptide(L)'
;MKKILYFPLLFTLAFFVLNGCSPDPSSSTEKRVDAEPKVNHQEQAIPAAPETLEGMLDQKPGNLVNKHLDPELEVINGFHIDRYRTYMDETFYPIIEKELARFFKEHPDLSNDEIYDYLVYQLASGQYAEYNDKLLSFDHGYEMPELPESKEEVLAERNMKTNIVILLDSSGSMKQEVNGGIKMELAKQSIRKFTENLNQDSHLSLIAYGHKGTGSEEDKEKSCKAIETVYPLDSLDHGRFSKAMDSFQASGWTPLSAAIDKAGEILSTYPKEKFHNKVFIVSDGIETCDGDPIKAVSKLRNHQIDATVNIIGFDVDDEGQQQLKEIAEAGGGEYDTVKDKQELEKVVSEKWRPSRLQIMTTHGVSLPDYAKQYEELVNIKNALFYSSLREEQRIKHAVNELYAKRIIDSGQRTILIEKTEEMHRVRNEYINETYDKKEQEAKLAKEEIEAKVDAWKKKWSDVLDAEGL
;
A
#
# COMPACT_ATOMS: atom_id res chain seq x y z
N MET A 1 -27.58 -46.77 -25.54
CA MET A 1 -26.94 -48.03 -25.97
C MET A 1 -25.62 -48.19 -25.20
N LYS A 2 -25.38 -49.39 -24.63
CA LYS A 2 -24.15 -49.90 -23.96
C LYS A 2 -23.61 -49.04 -22.80
N LYS A 3 -23.86 -49.27 -21.49
CA LYS A 3 -23.67 -50.44 -20.59
C LYS A 3 -22.26 -51.05 -20.61
N ILE A 4 -21.57 -50.97 -19.46
CA ILE A 4 -20.89 -52.03 -18.65
C ILE A 4 -19.98 -51.31 -17.63
N LEU A 5 -19.72 -51.70 -16.38
CA LEU A 5 -20.36 -52.44 -15.28
C LEU A 5 -19.17 -52.82 -14.32
N TYR A 6 -19.29 -52.53 -13.01
CA TYR A 6 -18.88 -53.38 -11.86
C TYR A 6 -17.38 -53.44 -11.48
N PHE A 7 -16.94 -53.54 -10.22
CA PHE A 7 -17.52 -53.55 -8.85
C PHE A 7 -16.34 -53.43 -7.86
N PRO A 8 -16.53 -53.01 -6.59
CA PRO A 8 -15.48 -52.87 -5.58
C PRO A 8 -15.19 -54.18 -4.83
N LEU A 9 -14.04 -54.28 -4.16
CA LEU A 9 -13.73 -55.38 -3.26
C LEU A 9 -13.55 -54.89 -1.81
N LEU A 10 -14.34 -55.50 -0.94
CA LEU A 10 -14.41 -55.36 0.51
C LEU A 10 -14.08 -56.74 1.10
N PHE A 11 -13.16 -56.83 2.06
CA PHE A 11 -12.97 -58.01 2.94
C PHE A 11 -12.12 -57.55 4.16
N THR A 12 -12.70 -57.13 5.29
CA THR A 12 -13.22 -57.87 6.47
C THR A 12 -12.20 -58.62 7.34
N LEU A 13 -12.14 -58.16 8.60
CA LEU A 13 -12.15 -58.86 9.90
C LEU A 13 -10.90 -59.60 10.46
N ALA A 14 -10.47 -59.15 11.65
CA ALA A 14 -10.32 -59.92 12.91
C ALA A 14 -9.97 -58.92 14.04
N PHE A 15 -10.89 -58.45 14.90
CA PHE A 15 -11.40 -59.05 16.16
C PHE A 15 -10.35 -59.77 17.03
N PHE A 16 -9.92 -59.09 18.11
CA PHE A 16 -9.80 -59.68 19.44
C PHE A 16 -10.29 -58.67 20.48
N VAL A 17 -11.36 -59.05 21.17
CA VAL A 17 -11.97 -58.41 22.34
C VAL A 17 -11.79 -59.37 23.52
N LEU A 18 -11.96 -58.82 24.74
CA LEU A 18 -12.20 -59.43 26.06
C LEU A 18 -10.98 -59.26 26.98
N ASN A 19 -11.06 -58.74 28.21
CA ASN A 19 -12.14 -58.40 29.16
C ASN A 19 -11.47 -57.52 30.26
N GLY A 20 -12.13 -56.66 31.05
CA GLY A 20 -13.55 -56.42 31.20
C GLY A 20 -13.89 -55.46 32.35
N CYS A 21 -15.16 -55.04 32.35
CA CYS A 21 -16.09 -54.65 33.42
C CYS A 21 -15.80 -53.53 34.46
N SER A 22 -16.54 -52.42 34.27
CA SER A 22 -17.19 -51.43 35.19
C SER A 22 -17.95 -52.03 36.41
N PRO A 23 -18.47 -51.26 37.43
CA PRO A 23 -19.06 -49.89 37.35
C PRO A 23 -18.90 -48.89 38.56
N ASP A 24 -19.35 -47.65 38.31
CA ASP A 24 -19.60 -46.41 39.12
C ASP A 24 -20.25 -46.56 40.53
N PRO A 25 -20.53 -45.49 41.33
CA PRO A 25 -19.84 -44.22 41.62
C PRO A 25 -19.80 -43.83 43.14
N SER A 26 -19.14 -42.69 43.46
CA SER A 26 -19.25 -41.83 44.68
C SER A 26 -18.50 -42.22 45.98
N SER A 27 -17.53 -41.37 46.41
CA SER A 27 -17.57 -40.58 47.67
C SER A 27 -16.20 -39.95 48.02
N SER A 28 -16.22 -38.65 48.32
CA SER A 28 -15.37 -37.91 49.28
C SER A 28 -13.82 -37.94 49.19
N THR A 29 -13.27 -36.77 48.83
CA THR A 29 -12.13 -36.05 49.46
C THR A 29 -11.02 -36.83 50.16
N GLU A 30 -9.81 -36.75 49.60
CA GLU A 30 -8.60 -36.37 50.35
C GLU A 30 -7.49 -35.89 49.39
N LYS A 31 -6.90 -34.73 49.69
CA LYS A 31 -5.78 -34.13 48.94
C LYS A 31 -4.52 -34.99 49.12
N ARG A 32 -3.95 -35.49 48.03
CA ARG A 32 -2.54 -35.90 47.96
C ARG A 32 -1.77 -34.85 47.16
N VAL A 33 -0.69 -34.36 47.76
CA VAL A 33 0.32 -33.53 47.11
C VAL A 33 1.15 -34.46 46.24
N ASP A 34 0.90 -34.44 44.94
CA ASP A 34 1.72 -35.17 43.97
C ASP A 34 2.99 -34.37 43.67
N ALA A 35 4.12 -35.06 43.78
CA ALA A 35 5.44 -34.56 43.43
C ALA A 35 5.50 -34.19 41.95
N GLU A 36 6.07 -33.01 41.65
CA GLU A 36 6.33 -32.56 40.28
C GLU A 36 7.21 -33.57 39.52
N PRO A 37 6.88 -33.89 38.25
CA PRO A 37 7.71 -34.75 37.44
C PRO A 37 8.98 -33.99 37.05
N LYS A 38 10.14 -34.57 37.34
CA LYS A 38 11.44 -34.10 36.84
C LYS A 38 11.40 -34.05 35.31
N VAL A 39 11.47 -32.84 34.76
CA VAL A 39 11.68 -32.62 33.32
C VAL A 39 13.10 -33.07 32.98
N ASN A 40 13.18 -34.08 32.11
CA ASN A 40 14.42 -34.58 31.55
C ASN A 40 14.92 -33.58 30.49
N HIS A 41 15.93 -32.77 30.81
CA HIS A 41 16.62 -31.94 29.83
C HIS A 41 17.48 -32.86 28.94
N GLN A 42 16.93 -33.27 27.80
CA GLN A 42 17.77 -33.69 26.67
C GLN A 42 18.45 -32.43 26.13
N GLU A 43 19.76 -32.32 26.35
CA GLU A 43 20.66 -31.33 25.78
C GLU A 43 20.55 -31.39 24.25
N GLN A 44 19.83 -30.46 23.64
CA GLN A 44 19.79 -30.31 22.19
C GLN A 44 21.17 -29.85 21.72
N ALA A 45 21.81 -30.64 20.86
CA ALA A 45 23.12 -30.30 20.29
C ALA A 45 23.05 -28.93 19.59
N ILE A 46 24.01 -28.05 19.91
CA ILE A 46 24.11 -26.72 19.31
C ILE A 46 24.48 -26.89 17.83
N PRO A 47 23.67 -26.39 16.88
CA PRO A 47 23.98 -26.49 15.46
C PRO A 47 25.10 -25.51 15.09
N ALA A 48 25.92 -25.89 14.11
CA ALA A 48 26.93 -25.00 13.55
C ALA A 48 26.27 -23.77 12.89
N ALA A 49 26.87 -22.59 13.07
CA ALA A 49 26.44 -21.38 12.41
C ALA A 49 26.64 -21.51 10.89
N PRO A 50 25.71 -21.01 10.06
CA PRO A 50 25.89 -21.01 8.62
C PRO A 50 27.07 -20.12 8.20
N GLU A 51 28.01 -20.68 7.44
CA GLU A 51 29.15 -19.93 6.88
C GLU A 51 28.96 -19.57 5.40
N THR A 52 28.01 -20.23 4.73
CA THR A 52 27.69 -19.95 3.32
C THR A 52 26.57 -18.92 3.23
N LEU A 53 26.57 -18.12 2.15
CA LEU A 53 25.50 -17.16 1.89
C LEU A 53 24.12 -17.84 1.84
N GLU A 54 24.00 -18.98 1.14
CA GLU A 54 22.76 -19.75 1.08
C GLU A 54 22.29 -20.16 2.49
N GLY A 55 23.19 -20.72 3.30
CA GLY A 55 22.87 -21.10 4.67
C GLY A 55 22.48 -19.90 5.56
N MET A 56 23.12 -18.74 5.36
CA MET A 56 22.77 -17.50 6.09
C MET A 56 21.41 -16.95 5.69
N LEU A 57 20.99 -17.10 4.43
CA LEU A 57 19.68 -16.65 3.95
C LEU A 57 18.56 -17.62 4.36
N ASP A 58 18.86 -18.92 4.48
CA ASP A 58 17.91 -19.96 4.89
C ASP A 58 17.80 -20.14 6.41
N GLN A 59 18.65 -19.46 7.17
CA GLN A 59 18.75 -19.65 8.62
C GLN A 59 17.43 -19.35 9.33
N LYS A 60 17.19 -20.06 10.43
CA LYS A 60 16.01 -19.88 11.29
C LYS A 60 16.30 -18.84 12.38
N PRO A 61 15.25 -18.18 12.92
CA PRO A 61 15.47 -17.25 14.03
C PRO A 61 16.08 -18.01 15.21
N GLY A 62 17.05 -17.39 15.86
CA GLY A 62 17.67 -17.93 17.06
C GLY A 62 16.65 -18.05 18.19
N ASN A 63 16.88 -18.93 19.17
CA ASN A 63 15.87 -19.26 20.17
C ASN A 63 15.38 -18.06 21.00
N LEU A 64 16.29 -17.15 21.40
CA LEU A 64 15.89 -15.96 22.15
C LEU A 64 15.17 -14.96 21.25
N VAL A 65 15.64 -14.79 20.02
CA VAL A 65 14.98 -13.93 19.02
C VAL A 65 13.56 -14.44 18.76
N ASN A 66 13.39 -15.71 18.42
CA ASN A 66 12.10 -16.31 18.13
C ASN A 66 11.10 -16.21 19.32
N LYS A 67 11.61 -16.29 20.55
CA LYS A 67 10.77 -16.30 21.75
C LYS A 67 10.40 -14.90 22.24
N HIS A 68 11.29 -13.93 22.05
CA HIS A 68 11.18 -12.65 22.73
C HIS A 68 11.12 -11.45 21.77
N LEU A 69 11.70 -11.54 20.57
CA LEU A 69 11.70 -10.43 19.62
C LEU A 69 10.56 -10.58 18.60
N ASP A 70 9.73 -9.54 18.51
CA ASP A 70 8.72 -9.43 17.46
C ASP A 70 9.41 -9.26 16.09
N PRO A 71 9.14 -10.11 15.08
CA PRO A 71 9.71 -9.99 13.75
C PRO A 71 9.48 -8.61 13.12
N GLU A 72 8.30 -7.99 13.31
CA GLU A 72 8.03 -6.66 12.75
C GLU A 72 8.93 -5.61 13.39
N LEU A 73 9.13 -5.71 14.72
CA LEU A 73 10.01 -4.82 15.46
C LEU A 73 11.46 -4.94 14.96
N GLU A 74 11.89 -6.12 14.50
CA GLU A 74 13.22 -6.39 13.94
C GLU A 74 13.45 -5.72 12.58
N VAL A 75 12.44 -5.35 11.81
CA VAL A 75 12.63 -4.69 10.50
C VAL A 75 12.22 -3.22 10.46
N ILE A 76 11.62 -2.71 11.55
CA ILE A 76 11.22 -1.30 11.68
C ILE A 76 12.36 -0.34 11.34
N ASN A 77 12.12 0.68 10.53
CA ASN A 77 13.10 1.72 10.25
C ASN A 77 12.46 3.13 10.33
N GLY A 78 13.22 4.17 9.98
CA GLY A 78 12.71 5.54 9.94
C GLY A 78 12.28 6.08 11.31
N PHE A 79 11.13 6.77 11.35
CA PHE A 79 10.62 7.48 12.54
C PHE A 79 10.33 6.58 13.76
N HIS A 80 10.21 5.27 13.57
CA HIS A 80 9.87 4.33 14.65
C HIS A 80 11.07 3.56 15.19
N ILE A 81 12.30 3.87 14.77
CA ILE A 81 13.51 3.15 15.19
C ILE A 81 13.73 3.17 16.71
N ASP A 82 13.24 4.20 17.40
CA ASP A 82 13.40 4.31 18.85
C ASP A 82 12.61 3.21 19.59
N ARG A 83 11.50 2.71 19.02
CA ARG A 83 10.79 1.55 19.58
C ARG A 83 11.67 0.32 19.65
N TYR A 84 12.46 0.07 18.60
CA TYR A 84 13.41 -1.03 18.58
C TYR A 84 14.50 -0.81 19.63
N ARG A 85 15.14 0.38 19.65
CA ARG A 85 16.22 0.68 20.60
C ARG A 85 15.77 0.53 22.05
N THR A 86 14.65 1.15 22.42
CA THR A 86 14.10 1.06 23.77
C THR A 86 13.79 -0.39 24.16
N TYR A 87 13.16 -1.16 23.26
CA TYR A 87 12.89 -2.57 23.54
C TYR A 87 14.17 -3.39 23.74
N MET A 88 15.19 -3.16 22.91
CA MET A 88 16.47 -3.85 23.03
C MET A 88 17.13 -3.55 24.38
N ASP A 89 17.23 -2.27 24.75
CA ASP A 89 17.91 -1.84 25.97
C ASP A 89 17.15 -2.25 27.24
N GLU A 90 15.83 -2.05 27.26
CA GLU A 90 15.02 -2.25 28.48
C GLU A 90 14.57 -3.71 28.67
N THR A 91 14.49 -4.50 27.59
CA THR A 91 13.91 -5.85 27.62
C THR A 91 14.85 -6.92 27.10
N PHE A 92 15.33 -6.79 25.85
CA PHE A 92 15.99 -7.91 25.18
C PHE A 92 17.43 -8.16 25.66
N TYR A 93 18.25 -7.12 25.80
CA TYR A 93 19.64 -7.25 26.29
C TYR A 93 19.72 -7.83 27.71
N PRO A 94 18.88 -7.42 28.69
CA PRO A 94 18.84 -8.09 29.99
C PRO A 94 18.54 -9.60 29.92
N ILE A 95 17.70 -10.04 28.97
CA ILE A 95 17.42 -11.47 28.75
C ILE A 95 18.67 -12.17 28.20
N ILE A 96 19.32 -11.59 27.18
CA ILE A 96 20.55 -12.13 26.59
C ILE A 96 21.60 -12.31 27.70
N GLU A 97 21.90 -11.26 28.45
CA GLU A 97 22.93 -11.27 29.48
C GLU A 97 22.70 -12.36 30.53
N LYS A 98 21.46 -12.56 30.95
CA LYS A 98 21.07 -13.58 31.93
C LYS A 98 21.23 -15.00 31.38
N GLU A 99 20.79 -15.25 30.15
CA GLU A 99 20.83 -16.58 29.53
C GLU A 99 22.26 -16.98 29.16
N LEU A 100 23.04 -16.06 28.58
CA LEU A 100 24.43 -16.30 28.23
C LEU A 100 25.28 -16.56 29.49
N ALA A 101 25.12 -15.76 30.54
CA ALA A 101 25.86 -15.97 31.79
C ALA A 101 25.56 -17.33 32.44
N ARG A 102 24.34 -17.86 32.27
CA ARG A 102 23.99 -19.21 32.76
C ARG A 102 24.71 -20.28 31.95
N PHE A 103 24.60 -20.23 30.62
CA PHE A 103 25.17 -21.23 29.74
C PHE A 103 26.69 -21.32 29.86
N PHE A 104 27.41 -20.19 29.74
CA PHE A 104 28.87 -20.21 29.79
C PHE A 104 29.46 -20.54 31.16
N LYS A 105 28.66 -20.45 32.23
CA LYS A 105 29.05 -20.96 33.55
C LYS A 105 29.09 -22.48 33.59
N GLU A 106 28.21 -23.14 32.82
CA GLU A 106 28.12 -24.59 32.71
C GLU A 106 29.09 -25.14 31.64
N HIS A 107 29.49 -24.31 30.68
CA HIS A 107 30.40 -24.64 29.59
C HIS A 107 31.58 -23.64 29.48
N PRO A 108 32.58 -23.70 30.37
CA PRO A 108 33.66 -22.70 30.45
C PRO A 108 34.74 -22.83 29.37
N ASP A 109 34.89 -24.01 28.74
CA ASP A 109 36.03 -24.34 27.86
C ASP A 109 35.61 -24.51 26.40
N LEU A 110 34.86 -23.55 25.86
CA LEU A 110 34.39 -23.58 24.47
C LEU A 110 35.39 -22.91 23.52
N SER A 111 35.54 -23.48 22.32
CA SER A 111 36.29 -22.87 21.22
C SER A 111 35.57 -21.64 20.64
N ASN A 112 36.28 -20.83 19.85
CA ASN A 112 35.69 -19.65 19.22
C ASN A 112 34.51 -19.99 18.31
N ASP A 113 34.60 -21.11 17.57
CA ASP A 113 33.51 -21.55 16.69
C ASP A 113 32.31 -22.01 17.51
N GLU A 114 32.51 -22.79 18.58
CA GLU A 114 31.39 -23.22 19.46
C GLU A 114 30.71 -22.02 20.17
N ILE A 115 31.49 -21.00 20.55
CA ILE A 115 30.94 -19.75 21.10
C ILE A 115 30.08 -19.07 20.03
N TYR A 116 30.61 -18.91 18.81
CA TYR A 116 29.89 -18.25 17.72
C TYR A 116 28.63 -18.99 17.31
N ASP A 117 28.72 -20.32 17.17
CA ASP A 117 27.60 -21.22 16.88
C ASP A 117 26.47 -21.06 17.91
N TYR A 118 26.82 -21.01 19.20
CA TYR A 118 25.84 -20.77 20.24
C TYR A 118 25.22 -19.37 20.16
N LEU A 119 26.00 -18.33 19.87
CA LEU A 119 25.47 -16.97 19.72
C LEU A 119 24.50 -16.87 18.55
N VAL A 120 24.83 -17.45 17.39
CA VAL A 120 23.92 -17.52 16.23
C VAL A 120 22.68 -18.33 16.57
N TYR A 121 22.84 -19.50 17.21
CA TYR A 121 21.73 -20.35 17.65
C TYR A 121 20.74 -19.64 18.59
N GLN A 122 21.18 -18.64 19.36
CA GLN A 122 20.32 -17.85 20.24
C GLN A 122 19.81 -16.55 19.59
N LEU A 123 20.63 -15.90 18.75
CA LEU A 123 20.47 -14.48 18.37
C LEU A 123 20.32 -14.21 16.87
N ALA A 124 20.38 -15.24 16.02
CA ALA A 124 20.14 -15.16 14.58
C ALA A 124 18.80 -14.50 14.25
N SER A 125 18.79 -13.66 13.21
CA SER A 125 17.54 -13.20 12.60
C SER A 125 16.92 -14.31 11.76
N GLY A 126 15.60 -14.42 11.78
CA GLY A 126 14.82 -15.35 10.96
C GLY A 126 14.19 -14.74 9.71
N GLN A 127 14.46 -13.46 9.45
CA GLN A 127 13.73 -12.67 8.45
C GLN A 127 14.27 -12.86 7.01
N TYR A 128 15.47 -13.41 6.84
CA TYR A 128 16.14 -13.42 5.54
C TYR A 128 15.37 -14.18 4.47
N ALA A 129 14.90 -15.40 4.75
CA ALA A 129 14.23 -16.22 3.75
C ALA A 129 13.01 -15.51 3.12
N GLU A 130 12.12 -14.95 3.95
CA GLU A 130 10.92 -14.25 3.46
C GLU A 130 11.27 -13.04 2.59
N TYR A 131 12.15 -12.15 3.07
CA TYR A 131 12.46 -10.94 2.32
C TYR A 131 13.39 -11.20 1.12
N ASN A 132 14.21 -12.25 1.18
CA ASN A 132 15.01 -12.70 0.04
C ASN A 132 14.12 -13.25 -1.07
N ASP A 133 13.10 -14.05 -0.72
CA ASP A 133 12.11 -14.53 -1.68
C ASP A 133 11.37 -13.36 -2.33
N LYS A 134 10.95 -12.35 -1.54
CA LYS A 134 10.36 -11.11 -2.07
C LYS A 134 11.31 -10.37 -3.01
N LEU A 135 12.59 -10.24 -2.64
CA LEU A 135 13.58 -9.55 -3.47
C LEU A 135 13.83 -10.28 -4.81
N LEU A 136 13.93 -11.61 -4.78
CA LEU A 136 14.17 -12.42 -5.97
C LEU A 136 12.95 -12.48 -6.90
N SER A 137 11.75 -12.59 -6.32
CA SER A 137 10.48 -12.61 -7.06
C SER A 137 9.98 -11.23 -7.47
N PHE A 138 10.63 -10.16 -7.03
CA PHE A 138 10.28 -8.80 -7.38
C PHE A 138 10.20 -8.62 -8.90
N ASP A 139 9.06 -8.10 -9.33
CA ASP A 139 8.74 -7.71 -10.70
C ASP A 139 8.31 -6.24 -10.69
N HIS A 140 8.77 -5.47 -11.67
CA HIS A 140 8.45 -4.04 -11.76
C HIS A 140 6.99 -3.79 -12.14
N GLY A 141 6.29 -4.77 -12.69
CA GLY A 141 4.85 -4.69 -12.98
C GLY A 141 4.46 -3.60 -13.98
N TYR A 142 5.44 -3.10 -14.76
CA TYR A 142 5.19 -2.05 -15.74
C TYR A 142 4.52 -2.66 -16.96
N GLU A 143 3.34 -2.13 -17.28
CA GLU A 143 2.57 -2.55 -18.44
C GLU A 143 2.65 -1.50 -19.55
N MET A 144 2.65 -1.96 -20.80
CA MET A 144 2.52 -1.09 -21.95
C MET A 144 1.12 -0.49 -21.96
N PRO A 145 0.95 0.84 -22.03
CA PRO A 145 -0.38 1.43 -22.21
C PRO A 145 -1.01 0.95 -23.52
N GLU A 146 -2.33 0.82 -23.56
CA GLU A 146 -3.03 0.52 -24.81
C GLU A 146 -2.88 1.71 -25.77
N LEU A 147 -2.20 1.48 -26.90
CA LEU A 147 -1.93 2.49 -27.91
C LEU A 147 -2.75 2.22 -29.17
N PRO A 148 -3.54 3.19 -29.66
CA PRO A 148 -4.20 3.11 -30.97
C PRO A 148 -3.21 2.76 -32.10
N GLU A 149 -3.54 1.78 -32.93
CA GLU A 149 -2.62 1.24 -33.95
C GLU A 149 -2.92 1.77 -35.36
N SER A 150 -4.17 2.18 -35.62
CA SER A 150 -4.64 2.66 -36.93
C SER A 150 -4.87 4.16 -36.97
N LYS A 151 -4.78 4.73 -38.19
CA LYS A 151 -5.05 6.17 -38.41
C LYS A 151 -6.51 6.48 -38.07
N GLU A 152 -7.40 5.54 -38.38
CA GLU A 152 -8.82 5.61 -38.11
C GLU A 152 -9.11 5.63 -36.60
N GLU A 153 -8.43 4.80 -35.79
CA GLU A 153 -8.53 4.84 -34.33
C GLU A 153 -7.98 6.14 -33.75
N VAL A 154 -6.82 6.62 -34.23
CA VAL A 154 -6.22 7.89 -33.78
C VAL A 154 -7.11 9.09 -34.11
N LEU A 155 -7.73 9.09 -35.30
CA LEU A 155 -8.70 10.13 -35.68
C LEU A 155 -10.02 9.99 -34.93
N ALA A 156 -10.46 8.77 -34.60
CA ALA A 156 -11.63 8.54 -33.77
C ALA A 156 -11.42 9.09 -32.36
N GLU A 157 -10.32 8.71 -31.69
CA GLU A 157 -9.88 9.25 -30.39
C GLU A 157 -9.76 10.78 -30.43
N ARG A 158 -9.17 11.37 -31.49
CA ARG A 158 -9.09 12.83 -31.67
C ARG A 158 -10.46 13.50 -31.76
N ASN A 159 -11.41 12.86 -32.42
CA ASN A 159 -12.75 13.42 -32.64
C ASN A 159 -13.69 13.17 -31.45
N MET A 160 -13.25 12.41 -30.43
CA MET A 160 -13.99 12.25 -29.20
C MET A 160 -13.97 13.55 -28.40
N LYS A 161 -15.17 14.01 -28.02
CA LYS A 161 -15.31 15.18 -27.16
C LYS A 161 -15.13 14.78 -25.71
N THR A 162 -14.58 15.66 -24.89
CA THR A 162 -14.49 15.40 -23.44
C THR A 162 -15.67 16.01 -22.72
N ASN A 163 -16.38 15.21 -21.92
CA ASN A 163 -17.38 15.71 -20.98
C ASN A 163 -16.80 15.66 -19.58
N ILE A 164 -16.89 16.79 -18.88
CA ILE A 164 -16.35 16.96 -17.54
C ILE A 164 -17.52 17.30 -16.63
N VAL A 165 -17.76 16.49 -15.61
CA VAL A 165 -18.74 16.79 -14.56
C VAL A 165 -18.00 17.03 -13.25
N ILE A 166 -18.05 18.25 -12.74
CA ILE A 166 -17.48 18.61 -11.45
C ILE A 166 -18.57 18.46 -10.39
N LEU A 167 -18.30 17.66 -9.37
CA LEU A 167 -19.06 17.57 -8.13
C LEU A 167 -18.30 18.35 -7.07
N LEU A 168 -18.87 19.46 -6.62
CA LEU A 168 -18.28 20.29 -5.58
C LEU A 168 -19.07 20.12 -4.28
N ASP A 169 -18.39 19.56 -3.26
CA ASP A 169 -18.95 19.54 -1.92
C ASP A 169 -19.15 20.96 -1.44
N SER A 170 -20.39 21.26 -1.09
CA SER A 170 -20.81 22.52 -0.51
C SER A 170 -21.46 22.29 0.85
N SER A 171 -21.00 21.28 1.57
CA SER A 171 -21.33 20.96 2.96
C SER A 171 -20.89 22.06 3.94
N GLY A 172 -21.33 21.98 5.20
CA GLY A 172 -21.00 22.96 6.24
C GLY A 172 -19.51 23.00 6.60
N SER A 173 -18.79 21.88 6.49
CA SER A 173 -17.35 21.77 6.78
C SER A 173 -16.52 22.67 5.85
N MET A 174 -16.97 22.88 4.62
CA MET A 174 -16.30 23.74 3.64
C MET A 174 -16.27 25.23 4.01
N LYS A 175 -16.93 25.63 5.11
CA LYS A 175 -16.82 26.97 5.72
C LYS A 175 -15.56 27.15 6.58
N GLN A 176 -14.85 26.07 6.90
CA GLN A 176 -13.66 26.14 7.75
C GLN A 176 -12.52 26.92 7.08
N GLU A 177 -11.67 27.50 7.93
CA GLU A 177 -10.47 28.20 7.49
C GLU A 177 -9.27 27.24 7.56
N VAL A 178 -8.47 27.23 6.50
CA VAL A 178 -7.19 26.53 6.43
C VAL A 178 -6.09 27.52 6.07
N ASN A 179 -4.85 27.03 5.98
CA ASN A 179 -3.76 27.87 5.52
C ASN A 179 -4.05 28.41 4.11
N GLY A 180 -4.20 29.73 4.00
CA GLY A 180 -4.46 30.42 2.73
C GLY A 180 -5.92 30.82 2.46
N GLY A 181 -6.88 30.47 3.34
CA GLY A 181 -8.27 30.98 3.27
C GLY A 181 -9.35 29.96 3.63
N ILE A 182 -10.60 30.27 3.26
CA ILE A 182 -11.77 29.40 3.48
C ILE A 182 -11.79 28.28 2.43
N LYS A 183 -12.02 27.02 2.86
CA LYS A 183 -12.00 25.83 1.98
C LYS A 183 -12.83 26.02 0.70
N MET A 184 -14.09 26.46 0.84
CA MET A 184 -14.99 26.72 -0.28
C MET A 184 -14.46 27.77 -1.28
N GLU A 185 -13.88 28.85 -0.80
CA GLU A 185 -13.34 29.90 -1.68
C GLU A 185 -12.11 29.42 -2.45
N LEU A 186 -11.25 28.63 -1.80
CA LEU A 186 -10.08 28.01 -2.43
C LEU A 186 -10.49 26.98 -3.49
N ALA A 187 -11.50 26.15 -3.20
CA ALA A 187 -12.06 25.19 -4.15
C ALA A 187 -12.63 25.90 -5.38
N LYS A 188 -13.47 26.94 -5.19
CA LYS A 188 -14.02 27.74 -6.28
C LYS A 188 -12.93 28.43 -7.11
N GLN A 189 -11.92 29.02 -6.47
CA GLN A 189 -10.81 29.66 -7.17
C GLN A 189 -10.05 28.66 -8.05
N SER A 190 -9.80 27.46 -7.55
CA SER A 190 -9.02 26.44 -8.27
C SER A 190 -9.81 25.87 -9.44
N ILE A 191 -11.10 25.63 -9.26
CA ILE A 191 -11.98 25.23 -10.36
C ILE A 191 -12.03 26.32 -11.44
N ARG A 192 -12.12 27.61 -11.06
CA ARG A 192 -12.07 28.72 -12.04
C ARG A 192 -10.78 28.70 -12.85
N LYS A 193 -9.62 28.58 -12.20
CA LYS A 193 -8.31 28.46 -12.87
C LYS A 193 -8.21 27.25 -13.80
N PHE A 194 -8.81 26.12 -13.41
CA PHE A 194 -8.92 24.97 -14.30
C PHE A 194 -9.71 25.31 -15.56
N THR A 195 -10.89 25.91 -15.40
CA THR A 195 -11.76 26.20 -16.53
C THR A 195 -11.14 27.20 -17.51
N GLU A 196 -10.26 28.10 -17.06
CA GLU A 196 -9.48 28.99 -17.94
C GLU A 196 -8.61 28.25 -18.97
N ASN A 197 -8.22 27.01 -18.67
CA ASN A 197 -7.34 26.18 -19.49
C ASN A 197 -8.09 25.10 -20.28
N LEU A 198 -9.42 25.08 -20.24
CA LEU A 198 -10.22 24.13 -21.01
C LEU A 198 -10.23 24.52 -22.49
N ASN A 199 -10.08 23.51 -23.36
CA ASN A 199 -10.17 23.71 -24.80
C ASN A 199 -11.64 23.89 -25.26
N GLN A 200 -11.81 24.37 -26.50
CA GLN A 200 -13.15 24.62 -27.06
C GLN A 200 -13.96 23.33 -27.34
N ASP A 201 -13.30 22.16 -27.33
CA ASP A 201 -13.91 20.85 -27.60
C ASP A 201 -14.37 20.10 -26.33
N SER A 202 -14.32 20.77 -25.18
CA SER A 202 -14.79 20.23 -23.90
C SER A 202 -16.16 20.76 -23.53
N HIS A 203 -17.01 19.88 -23.03
CA HIS A 203 -18.23 20.26 -22.31
C HIS A 203 -17.99 20.14 -20.81
N LEU A 204 -18.54 21.09 -20.05
CA LEU A 204 -18.42 21.14 -18.61
C LEU A 204 -19.81 21.19 -17.97
N SER A 205 -20.00 20.42 -16.90
CA SER A 205 -21.11 20.56 -15.96
C SER A 205 -20.58 20.79 -14.56
N LEU A 206 -21.32 21.57 -13.77
CA LEU A 206 -21.06 21.77 -12.36
C LEU A 206 -22.30 21.36 -11.57
N ILE A 207 -22.09 20.46 -10.63
CA ILE A 207 -23.05 20.02 -9.64
C ILE A 207 -22.54 20.48 -8.27
N ALA A 208 -23.35 21.29 -7.59
CA ALA A 208 -23.14 21.61 -6.19
C ALA A 208 -24.07 20.71 -5.35
N TYR A 209 -23.55 20.16 -4.27
CA TYR A 209 -24.33 19.34 -3.34
C TYR A 209 -24.07 19.75 -1.90
N GLY A 210 -25.06 19.56 -1.04
CA GLY A 210 -25.00 19.96 0.38
C GLY A 210 -25.32 21.43 0.65
N HIS A 211 -25.37 22.30 -0.37
CA HIS A 211 -25.52 23.76 -0.22
C HIS A 211 -26.86 24.27 0.35
N LYS A 212 -27.80 23.42 0.74
CA LYS A 212 -29.10 23.82 1.34
C LYS A 212 -29.31 23.21 2.72
N GLY A 213 -30.09 23.93 3.54
CA GLY A 213 -30.27 23.58 4.94
C GLY A 213 -29.08 24.05 5.78
N THR A 214 -29.00 23.55 7.00
CA THR A 214 -27.87 23.74 7.93
C THR A 214 -27.23 22.37 8.23
N GLY A 215 -26.08 22.37 8.90
CA GLY A 215 -25.44 21.13 9.37
C GLY A 215 -26.13 20.50 10.59
N SER A 216 -27.35 20.91 10.93
CA SER A 216 -28.12 20.31 12.03
C SER A 216 -28.92 19.10 11.53
N GLU A 217 -29.24 18.17 12.43
CA GLU A 217 -30.01 16.97 12.12
C GLU A 217 -31.41 17.28 11.58
N GLU A 218 -32.04 18.37 12.04
CA GLU A 218 -33.38 18.77 11.58
C GLU A 218 -33.42 19.12 10.09
N ASP A 219 -32.31 19.61 9.54
CA ASP A 219 -32.17 19.95 8.13
C ASP A 219 -31.51 18.82 7.30
N LYS A 220 -31.11 17.70 7.92
CA LYS A 220 -30.39 16.60 7.25
C LYS A 220 -31.14 16.11 6.02
N GLU A 221 -32.42 15.75 6.14
CA GLU A 221 -33.20 15.26 4.99
C GLU A 221 -33.26 16.26 3.84
N LYS A 222 -33.41 17.55 4.15
CA LYS A 222 -33.46 18.64 3.17
C LYS A 222 -32.11 18.81 2.47
N SER A 223 -31.03 18.75 3.23
CA SER A 223 -29.68 18.90 2.72
C SER A 223 -29.26 17.70 1.87
N CYS A 224 -29.60 16.49 2.29
CA CYS A 224 -29.32 15.25 1.56
C CYS A 224 -30.05 15.17 0.21
N LYS A 225 -31.17 15.88 0.05
CA LYS A 225 -31.91 16.01 -1.22
C LYS A 225 -31.41 17.18 -2.09
N ALA A 226 -30.53 18.03 -1.56
CA ALA A 226 -30.09 19.25 -2.21
C ALA A 226 -28.88 19.01 -3.11
N ILE A 227 -29.13 18.46 -4.29
CA ILE A 227 -28.14 18.26 -5.34
C ILE A 227 -28.61 19.05 -6.55
N GLU A 228 -27.78 20.00 -6.99
CA GLU A 228 -28.18 20.97 -8.02
C GLU A 228 -27.12 21.08 -9.11
N THR A 229 -27.53 20.81 -10.34
CA THR A 229 -26.73 21.13 -11.52
C THR A 229 -26.79 22.64 -11.76
N VAL A 230 -25.89 23.37 -11.12
CA VAL A 230 -25.79 24.84 -11.19
C VAL A 230 -25.23 25.31 -12.54
N TYR A 231 -24.50 24.44 -13.25
CA TYR A 231 -24.10 24.64 -14.64
C TYR A 231 -24.39 23.36 -15.46
N PRO A 232 -25.30 23.38 -16.43
CA PRO A 232 -25.61 22.21 -17.25
C PRO A 232 -24.42 21.83 -18.14
N LEU A 233 -24.33 20.55 -18.51
CA LEU A 233 -23.26 20.06 -19.38
C LEU A 233 -23.33 20.74 -20.76
N ASP A 234 -22.40 21.64 -21.00
CA ASP A 234 -22.39 22.50 -22.19
C ASP A 234 -20.97 23.02 -22.44
N SER A 235 -20.73 23.63 -23.61
CA SER A 235 -19.50 24.36 -23.86
C SER A 235 -19.30 25.47 -22.83
N LEU A 236 -18.05 25.68 -22.40
CA LEU A 236 -17.73 26.63 -21.35
C LEU A 236 -17.98 28.08 -21.79
N ASP A 237 -18.89 28.74 -21.07
CA ASP A 237 -19.05 30.19 -21.04
C ASP A 237 -18.55 30.68 -19.68
N HIS A 238 -17.38 31.35 -19.67
CA HIS A 238 -16.74 31.80 -18.43
C HIS A 238 -17.63 32.75 -17.60
N GLY A 239 -18.44 33.58 -18.24
CA GLY A 239 -19.32 34.53 -17.55
C GLY A 239 -20.49 33.82 -16.85
N ARG A 240 -21.14 32.88 -17.55
CA ARG A 240 -22.22 32.04 -17.01
C ARG A 240 -21.68 31.09 -15.92
N PHE A 241 -20.51 30.49 -16.16
CA PHE A 241 -19.87 29.60 -15.20
C PHE A 241 -19.48 30.34 -13.92
N SER A 242 -18.91 31.55 -14.05
CA SER A 242 -18.60 32.41 -12.91
C SER A 242 -19.84 32.70 -12.06
N LYS A 243 -20.97 33.03 -12.70
CA LYS A 243 -22.22 33.30 -11.99
C LYS A 243 -22.79 32.05 -11.31
N ALA A 244 -22.68 30.89 -11.94
CA ALA A 244 -23.08 29.60 -11.36
C ALA A 244 -22.25 29.28 -10.11
N MET A 245 -20.93 29.53 -10.15
CA MET A 245 -20.05 29.36 -8.98
C MET A 245 -20.43 30.28 -7.82
N ASP A 246 -20.92 31.48 -8.09
CA ASP A 246 -21.29 32.45 -7.05
C ASP A 246 -22.72 32.26 -6.51
N SER A 247 -23.51 31.36 -7.10
CA SER A 247 -24.94 31.19 -6.76
C SER A 247 -25.20 30.33 -5.52
N PHE A 248 -24.19 29.68 -4.96
CA PHE A 248 -24.31 28.82 -3.79
C PHE A 248 -23.19 29.07 -2.78
N GLN A 249 -23.43 28.68 -1.53
CA GLN A 249 -22.49 28.76 -0.43
C GLN A 249 -22.43 27.41 0.30
N ALA A 250 -21.32 27.16 0.98
CA ALA A 250 -21.15 26.02 1.85
C ALA A 250 -22.22 26.00 2.95
N SER A 251 -22.96 24.91 3.12
CA SER A 251 -23.98 24.71 4.15
C SER A 251 -24.31 23.23 4.29
N GLY A 252 -25.16 22.82 5.22
CA GLY A 252 -25.74 21.48 5.14
C GLY A 252 -24.77 20.30 5.34
N TRP A 253 -25.18 19.16 4.76
CA TRP A 253 -24.63 17.81 4.87
C TRP A 253 -24.05 17.36 3.51
N THR A 254 -23.33 16.23 3.48
CA THR A 254 -22.55 15.75 2.32
C THR A 254 -23.22 14.53 1.65
N PRO A 255 -24.17 14.72 0.70
CA PRO A 255 -24.79 13.63 -0.08
C PRO A 255 -23.98 13.22 -1.32
N LEU A 256 -22.78 12.69 -1.09
CA LEU A 256 -21.80 12.37 -2.15
C LEU A 256 -22.31 11.31 -3.14
N SER A 257 -22.84 10.20 -2.65
CA SER A 257 -23.41 9.09 -3.42
C SER A 257 -24.51 9.56 -4.37
N ALA A 258 -25.39 10.45 -3.90
CA ALA A 258 -26.47 10.95 -4.72
C ALA A 258 -26.00 12.01 -5.74
N ALA A 259 -24.94 12.77 -5.43
CA ALA A 259 -24.27 13.63 -6.41
C ALA A 259 -23.59 12.82 -7.52
N ILE A 260 -22.97 11.68 -7.19
CA ILE A 260 -22.38 10.74 -8.15
C ILE A 260 -23.46 10.14 -9.05
N ASP A 261 -24.58 9.69 -8.48
CA ASP A 261 -25.70 9.19 -9.27
C ASP A 261 -26.24 10.27 -10.23
N LYS A 262 -26.30 11.54 -9.80
CA LYS A 262 -26.68 12.67 -10.66
C LYS A 262 -25.70 12.89 -11.82
N ALA A 263 -24.40 12.73 -11.59
CA ALA A 263 -23.40 12.76 -12.65
C ALA A 263 -23.65 11.66 -13.69
N GLY A 264 -23.98 10.46 -13.21
CA GLY A 264 -24.33 9.32 -14.06
C GLY A 264 -25.56 9.57 -14.93
N GLU A 265 -26.60 10.22 -14.39
CA GLU A 265 -27.77 10.61 -15.17
C GLU A 265 -27.39 11.53 -16.34
N ILE A 266 -26.57 12.55 -16.09
CA ILE A 266 -26.10 13.48 -17.13
C ILE A 266 -25.30 12.71 -18.19
N LEU A 267 -24.31 11.91 -17.75
CA LEU A 267 -23.38 11.22 -18.63
C LEU A 267 -23.99 10.03 -19.38
N SER A 268 -25.14 9.50 -18.93
CA SER A 268 -25.83 8.38 -19.59
C SER A 268 -26.19 8.62 -21.07
N THR A 269 -26.28 9.88 -21.47
CA THR A 269 -26.59 10.30 -22.85
C THR A 269 -25.34 10.48 -23.72
N TYR A 270 -24.15 10.29 -23.16
CA TYR A 270 -22.85 10.50 -23.81
C TYR A 270 -22.06 9.19 -23.81
N PRO A 271 -22.24 8.35 -24.83
CA PRO A 271 -21.66 7.01 -24.84
C PRO A 271 -20.13 7.05 -25.05
N LYS A 272 -19.43 6.11 -24.43
CA LYS A 272 -17.96 6.04 -24.41
C LYS A 272 -17.30 5.96 -25.79
N GLU A 273 -18.02 5.51 -26.82
CA GLU A 273 -17.50 5.41 -28.19
C GLU A 273 -17.35 6.78 -28.88
N LYS A 274 -17.90 7.85 -28.28
CA LYS A 274 -17.88 9.21 -28.85
C LYS A 274 -17.39 10.27 -27.86
N PHE A 275 -17.37 9.94 -26.57
CA PHE A 275 -17.04 10.88 -25.52
C PHE A 275 -16.11 10.27 -24.49
N HIS A 276 -15.09 11.03 -24.09
CA HIS A 276 -14.38 10.75 -22.85
C HIS A 276 -15.14 11.40 -21.70
N ASN A 277 -15.74 10.58 -20.85
CA ASN A 277 -16.48 11.08 -19.69
C ASN A 277 -15.55 11.10 -18.46
N LYS A 278 -15.48 12.25 -17.80
CA LYS A 278 -14.70 12.43 -16.57
C LYS A 278 -15.57 13.05 -15.49
N VAL A 279 -15.50 12.48 -14.29
CA VAL A 279 -16.10 13.05 -13.08
C VAL A 279 -14.99 13.49 -12.15
N PHE A 280 -15.08 14.71 -11.67
CA PHE A 280 -14.15 15.27 -10.70
C PHE A 280 -14.88 15.61 -9.43
N ILE A 281 -14.44 15.09 -8.30
CA ILE A 281 -15.06 15.31 -7.00
C ILE A 281 -14.11 16.14 -6.16
N VAL A 282 -14.60 17.24 -5.61
CA VAL A 282 -13.85 18.07 -4.65
C VAL A 282 -14.62 18.03 -3.33
N SER A 283 -14.06 17.37 -2.33
CA SER A 283 -14.72 17.10 -1.05
C SER A 283 -13.76 17.27 0.12
N ASP A 284 -14.25 17.80 1.26
CA ASP A 284 -13.49 17.87 2.51
C ASP A 284 -13.93 16.83 3.55
N GLY A 285 -14.87 15.95 3.18
CA GLY A 285 -15.40 14.95 4.10
C GLY A 285 -16.02 13.72 3.42
N ILE A 286 -16.44 12.80 4.28
CA ILE A 286 -17.10 11.54 3.97
C ILE A 286 -18.60 11.73 3.68
N GLU A 287 -19.22 10.70 3.10
CA GLU A 287 -20.67 10.62 2.94
C GLU A 287 -21.38 10.72 4.31
N THR A 288 -22.37 11.60 4.42
CA THR A 288 -23.12 11.81 5.67
C THR A 288 -24.64 11.71 5.51
N CYS A 289 -25.11 11.30 4.34
CA CYS A 289 -26.52 11.15 3.99
C CYS A 289 -26.94 9.69 3.75
N ASP A 290 -26.26 8.76 4.41
CA ASP A 290 -26.57 7.32 4.43
C ASP A 290 -26.50 6.64 3.04
N GLY A 291 -25.74 7.24 2.12
CA GLY A 291 -25.46 6.73 0.78
C GLY A 291 -24.31 5.72 0.71
N ASP A 292 -24.09 5.15 -0.48
CA ASP A 292 -22.97 4.25 -0.77
C ASP A 292 -22.18 4.78 -1.97
N PRO A 293 -21.17 5.64 -1.74
CA PRO A 293 -20.44 6.31 -2.81
C PRO A 293 -19.62 5.33 -3.66
N ILE A 294 -19.08 4.25 -3.09
CA ILE A 294 -18.32 3.21 -3.81
C ILE A 294 -19.23 2.50 -4.82
N LYS A 295 -20.43 2.13 -4.39
CA LYS A 295 -21.42 1.54 -5.31
C LYS A 295 -21.88 2.54 -6.36
N ALA A 296 -22.01 3.82 -6.02
CA ALA A 296 -22.41 4.85 -6.97
C ALA A 296 -21.35 5.05 -8.07
N VAL A 297 -20.05 5.19 -7.73
CA VAL A 297 -18.98 5.34 -8.72
C VAL A 297 -18.81 4.09 -9.59
N SER A 298 -19.02 2.91 -9.01
CA SER A 298 -18.96 1.65 -9.77
C SER A 298 -19.98 1.62 -10.92
N LYS A 299 -21.15 2.26 -10.76
CA LYS A 299 -22.14 2.40 -11.84
C LYS A 299 -21.63 3.28 -12.98
N LEU A 300 -20.79 4.27 -12.70
CA LEU A 300 -20.20 5.15 -13.71
C LEU A 300 -19.18 4.43 -14.60
N ARG A 301 -18.62 3.31 -14.13
CA ARG A 301 -17.73 2.43 -14.89
C ARG A 301 -18.42 1.41 -15.78
N ASN A 302 -19.75 1.48 -15.91
CA ASN A 302 -20.47 0.59 -16.81
C ASN A 302 -20.05 0.79 -18.27
N HIS A 303 -20.23 -0.24 -19.11
CA HIS A 303 -19.80 -0.22 -20.52
C HIS A 303 -20.44 0.87 -21.39
N GLN A 304 -21.52 1.52 -20.94
CA GLN A 304 -22.20 2.56 -21.72
C GLN A 304 -21.63 3.96 -21.42
N ILE A 305 -21.27 4.25 -20.17
CA ILE A 305 -20.77 5.56 -19.73
C ILE A 305 -19.25 5.60 -19.66
N ASP A 306 -18.65 4.60 -19.02
CA ASP A 306 -17.22 4.45 -18.78
C ASP A 306 -16.52 5.75 -18.33
N ALA A 307 -17.05 6.37 -17.27
CA ALA A 307 -16.50 7.63 -16.75
C ALA A 307 -15.41 7.38 -15.69
N THR A 308 -14.25 8.01 -15.86
CA THR A 308 -13.20 8.03 -14.82
C THR A 308 -13.54 9.03 -13.74
N VAL A 309 -13.48 8.60 -12.48
CA VAL A 309 -13.77 9.44 -11.30
C VAL A 309 -12.47 9.78 -10.58
N ASN A 310 -12.09 11.05 -10.57
CA ASN A 310 -10.95 11.54 -9.81
C ASN A 310 -11.44 12.36 -8.62
N ILE A 311 -10.76 12.24 -7.49
CA ILE A 311 -11.18 12.85 -6.23
C ILE A 311 -10.05 13.70 -5.65
N ILE A 312 -10.38 14.92 -5.28
CA ILE A 312 -9.52 15.83 -4.54
C ILE A 312 -10.11 15.97 -3.13
N GLY A 313 -9.42 15.36 -2.16
CA GLY A 313 -9.68 15.53 -0.74
C GLY A 313 -9.05 16.82 -0.23
N PHE A 314 -9.86 17.71 0.34
CA PHE A 314 -9.38 18.99 0.87
C PHE A 314 -9.31 18.94 2.41
N ASP A 315 -8.10 18.89 2.97
CA ASP A 315 -7.90 18.90 4.44
C ASP A 315 -8.81 17.89 5.17
N VAL A 316 -8.70 16.63 4.76
CA VAL A 316 -9.50 15.49 5.23
C VAL A 316 -8.70 14.70 6.28
N ASP A 317 -9.38 14.18 7.29
CA ASP A 317 -8.80 13.29 8.30
C ASP A 317 -8.43 11.91 7.73
N ASP A 318 -7.61 11.15 8.44
CA ASP A 318 -7.05 9.88 7.93
C ASP A 318 -8.14 8.88 7.51
N GLU A 319 -9.25 8.81 8.26
CA GLU A 319 -10.39 7.95 7.94
C GLU A 319 -11.10 8.40 6.66
N GLY A 320 -11.34 9.70 6.50
CA GLY A 320 -11.93 10.23 5.27
C GLY A 320 -11.01 10.11 4.06
N GLN A 321 -9.69 10.24 4.22
CA GLN A 321 -8.74 10.02 3.14
C GLN A 321 -8.82 8.58 2.61
N GLN A 322 -8.87 7.59 3.50
CA GLN A 322 -8.98 6.19 3.12
C GLN A 322 -10.28 5.92 2.34
N GLN A 323 -11.42 6.44 2.81
CA GLN A 323 -12.69 6.27 2.11
C GLN A 323 -12.69 6.95 0.73
N LEU A 324 -12.21 8.18 0.63
CA LEU A 324 -12.13 8.90 -0.65
C LEU A 324 -11.19 8.21 -1.63
N LYS A 325 -10.09 7.61 -1.15
CA LYS A 325 -9.20 6.79 -1.96
C LYS A 325 -9.90 5.56 -2.51
N GLU A 326 -10.62 4.82 -1.69
CA GLU A 326 -11.40 3.64 -2.12
C GLU A 326 -12.47 4.01 -3.17
N ILE A 327 -13.11 5.18 -3.04
CA ILE A 327 -14.08 5.68 -4.03
C ILE A 327 -13.37 6.00 -5.36
N ALA A 328 -12.21 6.67 -5.33
CA ALA A 328 -11.46 6.98 -6.54
C ALA A 328 -11.00 5.69 -7.27
N GLU A 329 -10.48 4.72 -6.52
CA GLU A 329 -10.06 3.41 -7.04
C GLU A 329 -11.24 2.66 -7.67
N ALA A 330 -12.39 2.60 -7.00
CA ALA A 330 -13.62 1.99 -7.54
C ALA A 330 -14.14 2.73 -8.79
N GLY A 331 -13.87 4.03 -8.90
CA GLY A 331 -14.16 4.86 -10.06
C GLY A 331 -13.08 4.86 -11.15
N GLY A 332 -12.04 4.02 -11.02
CA GLY A 332 -10.96 3.86 -11.99
C GLY A 332 -10.14 5.14 -12.21
N GLY A 333 -10.08 6.02 -11.20
CA GLY A 333 -9.31 7.26 -11.23
C GLY A 333 -8.45 7.41 -9.98
N GLU A 334 -7.96 8.62 -9.76
CA GLU A 334 -6.95 8.89 -8.73
C GLU A 334 -7.51 9.73 -7.59
N TYR A 335 -6.93 9.53 -6.40
CA TYR A 335 -7.18 10.33 -5.21
C TYR A 335 -5.96 11.19 -4.91
N ASP A 336 -6.17 12.48 -4.66
CA ASP A 336 -5.17 13.40 -4.13
C ASP A 336 -5.70 14.06 -2.87
N THR A 337 -4.80 14.25 -1.91
CA THR A 337 -5.04 15.12 -0.77
C THR A 337 -4.33 16.44 -0.98
N VAL A 338 -5.00 17.53 -0.65
CA VAL A 338 -4.44 18.89 -0.70
C VAL A 338 -4.70 19.58 0.63
N LYS A 339 -3.66 20.21 1.17
CA LYS A 339 -3.68 20.89 2.47
C LYS A 339 -3.73 22.40 2.33
N ASP A 340 -3.40 22.91 1.16
CA ASP A 340 -3.42 24.34 0.88
C ASP A 340 -3.73 24.67 -0.58
N LYS A 341 -3.82 25.97 -0.85
CA LYS A 341 -4.11 26.54 -2.16
C LYS A 341 -3.10 26.13 -3.24
N GLN A 342 -1.82 26.05 -2.91
CA GLN A 342 -0.75 25.82 -3.88
C GLN A 342 -0.76 24.36 -4.34
N GLU A 343 -0.99 23.43 -3.40
CA GLU A 343 -1.19 22.01 -3.70
C GLU A 343 -2.44 21.78 -4.54
N LEU A 344 -3.55 22.43 -4.18
CA LEU A 344 -4.80 22.36 -4.94
C LEU A 344 -4.62 22.88 -6.38
N GLU A 345 -3.96 24.02 -6.57
CA GLU A 345 -3.66 24.55 -7.90
C GLU A 345 -2.76 23.62 -8.72
N LYS A 346 -1.77 22.97 -8.07
CA LYS A 346 -0.89 22.01 -8.72
C LYS A 346 -1.66 20.78 -9.21
N VAL A 347 -2.39 20.10 -8.32
CA VAL A 347 -3.18 18.89 -8.63
C VAL A 347 -4.19 19.17 -9.76
N VAL A 348 -4.90 20.29 -9.65
CA VAL A 348 -5.89 20.71 -10.65
C VAL A 348 -5.23 21.02 -12.01
N SER A 349 -4.04 21.63 -12.03
CA SER A 349 -3.32 21.96 -13.26
C SER A 349 -2.65 20.76 -13.94
N GLU A 350 -2.24 19.75 -13.17
CA GLU A 350 -1.57 18.53 -13.65
C GLU A 350 -2.59 17.49 -14.12
N LYS A 351 -3.70 17.30 -13.39
CA LYS A 351 -4.64 16.19 -13.65
C LYS A 351 -5.80 16.55 -14.59
N TRP A 352 -6.14 17.83 -14.76
CA TRP A 352 -7.38 18.24 -15.45
C TRP A 352 -7.10 18.98 -16.77
N ARG A 353 -6.62 18.28 -17.81
CA ARG A 353 -6.46 18.85 -19.16
C ARG A 353 -6.85 17.85 -20.28
N PRO A 354 -7.69 18.21 -21.28
CA PRO A 354 -8.22 17.25 -22.27
C PRO A 354 -7.64 17.25 -23.71
N SER A 355 -7.95 16.14 -24.41
CA SER A 355 -7.88 15.70 -25.83
C SER A 355 -6.59 15.80 -26.66
N ARG A 356 -6.04 16.97 -27.05
CA ARG A 356 -4.68 17.00 -27.67
C ARG A 356 -3.59 16.62 -26.67
N LEU A 357 -3.86 16.94 -25.41
CA LEU A 357 -2.98 16.58 -24.32
C LEU A 357 -2.99 15.08 -24.09
N GLN A 358 -4.12 14.37 -24.20
CA GLN A 358 -4.23 12.93 -23.89
C GLN A 358 -3.29 12.05 -24.73
N ILE A 359 -3.12 12.37 -26.02
CA ILE A 359 -2.14 11.73 -26.92
C ILE A 359 -0.70 12.11 -26.50
N MET A 360 -0.46 13.39 -26.17
CA MET A 360 0.87 13.90 -25.80
C MET A 360 1.32 13.51 -24.37
N THR A 361 0.37 13.28 -23.46
CA THR A 361 0.55 12.89 -22.05
C THR A 361 0.27 11.42 -21.80
N THR A 362 0.14 10.61 -22.86
CA THR A 362 0.32 9.17 -22.69
C THR A 362 1.76 8.98 -22.21
N HIS A 363 1.93 8.58 -20.96
CA HIS A 363 3.23 8.24 -20.38
C HIS A 363 3.42 6.74 -20.54
N GLY A 364 4.67 6.30 -20.71
CA GLY A 364 4.98 4.88 -20.72
C GLY A 364 4.67 4.24 -19.37
N VAL A 365 5.46 4.59 -18.37
CA VAL A 365 5.20 4.23 -16.97
C VAL A 365 4.74 5.48 -16.24
N SER A 366 3.68 5.39 -15.45
CA SER A 366 3.19 6.53 -14.66
C SER A 366 4.16 6.87 -13.52
N LEU A 367 4.21 8.15 -13.10
CA LEU A 367 5.03 8.55 -11.96
C LEU A 367 4.59 7.87 -10.65
N PRO A 368 3.29 7.73 -10.33
CA PRO A 368 2.83 6.97 -9.17
C PRO A 368 3.27 5.50 -9.20
N ASP A 369 3.14 4.82 -10.34
CA ASP A 369 3.54 3.41 -10.45
C ASP A 369 5.04 3.24 -10.27
N TYR A 370 5.83 4.14 -10.87
CA TYR A 370 7.28 4.18 -10.67
C TYR A 370 7.64 4.41 -9.19
N ALA A 371 7.00 5.38 -8.53
CA ALA A 371 7.28 5.70 -7.13
C ALA A 371 6.90 4.54 -6.18
N LYS A 372 5.72 3.94 -6.39
CA LYS A 372 5.24 2.78 -5.63
C LYS A 372 6.19 1.59 -5.76
N GLN A 373 6.59 1.27 -6.99
CA GLN A 373 7.51 0.18 -7.29
C GLN A 373 8.90 0.41 -6.66
N TYR A 374 9.41 1.64 -6.75
CA TYR A 374 10.67 2.02 -6.12
C TYR A 374 10.60 1.90 -4.59
N GLU A 375 9.53 2.40 -3.99
CA GLU A 375 9.28 2.31 -2.55
C GLU A 375 9.23 0.85 -2.07
N GLU A 376 8.50 -0.02 -2.78
CA GLU A 376 8.41 -1.45 -2.47
C GLU A 376 9.79 -2.12 -2.50
N LEU A 377 10.57 -1.90 -3.55
CA LEU A 377 11.92 -2.48 -3.69
C LEU A 377 12.87 -1.99 -2.57
N VAL A 378 12.84 -0.70 -2.26
CA VAL A 378 13.62 -0.10 -1.18
C VAL A 378 13.21 -0.67 0.18
N ASN A 379 11.91 -0.87 0.42
CA ASN A 379 11.42 -1.45 1.66
C ASN A 379 11.88 -2.90 1.85
N ILE A 380 11.86 -3.72 0.79
CA ILE A 380 12.39 -5.09 0.82
C ILE A 380 13.89 -5.09 1.13
N LYS A 381 14.68 -4.25 0.42
CA LYS A 381 16.12 -4.09 0.67
C LYS A 381 16.39 -3.69 2.12
N ASN A 382 15.67 -2.69 2.62
CA ASN A 382 15.86 -2.17 3.97
C ASN A 382 15.55 -3.25 5.02
N ALA A 383 14.49 -4.04 4.85
CA ALA A 383 14.19 -5.13 5.77
C ALA A 383 15.33 -6.15 5.86
N LEU A 384 15.91 -6.57 4.73
CA LEU A 384 17.07 -7.45 4.70
C LEU A 384 18.31 -6.82 5.34
N PHE A 385 18.61 -5.56 4.98
CA PHE A 385 19.74 -4.83 5.53
C PHE A 385 19.64 -4.70 7.05
N TYR A 386 18.49 -4.27 7.56
CA TYR A 386 18.29 -4.08 9.00
C TYR A 386 18.27 -5.40 9.76
N SER A 387 17.73 -6.48 9.18
CA SER A 387 17.82 -7.82 9.78
C SER A 387 19.28 -8.23 9.97
N SER A 388 20.11 -8.04 8.94
CA SER A 388 21.55 -8.31 8.98
C SER A 388 22.29 -7.43 10.00
N LEU A 389 22.02 -6.13 9.99
CA LEU A 389 22.67 -5.17 10.89
C LEU A 389 22.30 -5.42 12.35
N ARG A 390 21.04 -5.80 12.62
CA ARG A 390 20.55 -6.02 13.99
C ARG A 390 21.05 -7.31 14.58
N GLU A 391 21.13 -8.36 13.76
CA GLU A 391 21.83 -9.59 14.15
C GLU A 391 23.28 -9.30 14.53
N GLU A 392 24.01 -8.54 13.70
CA GLU A 392 25.38 -8.12 13.99
C GLU A 392 25.48 -7.39 15.34
N GLN A 393 24.59 -6.42 15.57
CA GLN A 393 24.55 -5.65 16.82
C GLN A 393 24.27 -6.52 18.05
N ARG A 394 23.31 -7.45 17.96
CA ARG A 394 22.97 -8.36 19.06
C ARG A 394 24.12 -9.30 19.40
N ILE A 395 24.77 -9.87 18.39
CA ILE A 395 25.91 -10.75 18.59
C ILE A 395 27.10 -9.96 19.15
N LYS A 396 27.39 -8.75 18.64
CA LYS A 396 28.44 -7.88 19.20
C LYS A 396 28.15 -7.48 20.64
N HIS A 397 26.90 -7.18 21.00
CA HIS A 397 26.50 -6.94 22.39
C HIS A 397 26.84 -8.15 23.27
N ALA A 398 26.40 -9.34 22.85
CA ALA A 398 26.68 -10.59 23.55
C ALA A 398 28.18 -10.84 23.72
N VAL A 399 28.99 -10.68 22.67
CA VAL A 399 30.44 -10.85 22.72
C VAL A 399 31.08 -9.85 23.70
N ASN A 400 30.65 -8.60 23.70
CA ASN A 400 31.15 -7.59 24.63
C ASN A 400 30.79 -7.91 26.09
N GLU A 401 29.60 -8.44 26.33
CA GLU A 401 29.16 -8.88 27.67
C GLU A 401 29.95 -10.09 28.18
N LEU A 402 30.23 -11.07 27.32
CA LEU A 402 31.10 -12.19 27.67
C LEU A 402 32.51 -11.72 28.05
N TYR A 403 33.05 -10.76 27.30
CA TYR A 403 34.34 -10.16 27.61
C TYR A 403 34.33 -9.36 28.93
N ALA A 404 33.30 -8.53 29.14
CA ALA A 404 33.16 -7.74 30.37
C ALA A 404 33.07 -8.62 31.63
N LYS A 405 32.42 -9.78 31.51
CA LYS A 405 32.33 -10.80 32.57
C LYS A 405 33.56 -11.71 32.66
N ARG A 406 34.59 -11.50 31.82
CA ARG A 406 35.83 -12.28 31.73
C ARG A 406 35.60 -13.77 31.40
N ILE A 407 34.54 -14.06 30.66
CA ILE A 407 34.24 -15.40 30.14
C ILE A 407 35.13 -15.69 28.93
N ILE A 408 35.34 -14.69 28.08
CA ILE A 408 36.26 -14.75 26.94
C ILE A 408 37.40 -13.75 27.11
N ASP A 409 38.55 -14.04 26.52
CA ASP A 409 39.69 -13.11 26.50
C ASP A 409 39.59 -12.06 25.36
N SER A 410 40.53 -11.12 25.32
CA SER A 410 40.54 -10.04 24.31
C SER A 410 40.78 -10.55 22.89
N GLY A 411 41.53 -11.64 22.72
CA GLY A 411 41.78 -12.26 21.43
C GLY A 411 40.52 -12.93 20.88
N GLN A 412 39.84 -13.72 21.71
CA GLN A 412 38.55 -14.34 21.38
C GLN A 412 37.50 -13.27 21.03
N ARG A 413 37.40 -12.20 21.83
CA ARG A 413 36.52 -11.06 21.54
C ARG A 413 36.75 -10.50 20.13
N THR A 414 38.02 -10.29 19.77
CA THR A 414 38.38 -9.69 18.47
C THR A 414 37.94 -10.61 17.33
N ILE A 415 38.28 -11.89 17.41
CA ILE A 415 37.92 -12.90 16.40
C ILE A 415 36.41 -13.00 16.23
N LEU A 416 35.64 -13.03 17.31
CA LEU A 416 34.19 -13.14 17.27
C LEU A 416 33.53 -11.89 16.67
N ILE A 417 34.02 -10.68 16.99
CA ILE A 417 33.54 -9.44 16.39
C ILE A 417 33.85 -9.43 14.89
N GLU A 418 35.08 -9.76 14.48
CA GLU A 418 35.49 -9.80 13.07
C GLU A 418 34.64 -10.81 12.28
N LYS A 419 34.42 -12.03 12.80
CA LYS A 419 33.54 -13.03 12.17
C LYS A 419 32.10 -12.50 12.03
N THR A 420 31.58 -11.82 13.05
CA THR A 420 30.23 -11.23 13.02
C THR A 420 30.09 -10.15 11.95
N GLU A 421 31.07 -9.24 11.88
CA GLU A 421 31.11 -8.17 10.88
C GLU A 421 31.28 -8.72 9.45
N GLU A 422 32.07 -9.79 9.29
CA GLU A 422 32.23 -10.48 8.02
C GLU A 422 30.91 -11.07 7.51
N MET A 423 30.15 -11.75 8.36
CA MET A 423 28.85 -12.32 7.97
C MET A 423 27.85 -11.23 7.57
N HIS A 424 27.81 -10.12 8.31
CA HIS A 424 27.00 -8.95 7.92
C HIS A 424 27.43 -8.40 6.55
N ARG A 425 28.73 -8.23 6.33
CA ARG A 425 29.29 -7.72 5.09
C ARG A 425 28.91 -8.60 3.90
N VAL A 426 29.08 -9.91 4.00
CA VAL A 426 28.73 -10.87 2.93
C VAL A 426 27.26 -10.80 2.57
N ARG A 427 26.36 -10.77 3.56
CA ARG A 427 24.91 -10.59 3.30
C ARG A 427 24.62 -9.24 2.65
N ASN A 428 25.22 -8.16 3.16
CA ASN A 428 24.98 -6.82 2.65
C ASN A 428 25.49 -6.64 1.21
N GLU A 429 26.63 -7.22 0.85
CA GLU A 429 27.13 -7.24 -0.53
C GLU A 429 26.11 -7.91 -1.45
N TYR A 430 25.64 -9.12 -1.11
CA TYR A 430 24.61 -9.82 -1.86
C TYR A 430 23.28 -9.05 -1.98
N ILE A 431 22.80 -8.44 -0.88
CA ILE A 431 21.56 -7.66 -0.86
C ILE A 431 21.68 -6.47 -1.81
N ASN A 432 22.80 -5.74 -1.79
CA ASN A 432 23.01 -4.60 -2.67
C ASN A 432 23.14 -5.02 -4.14
N GLU A 433 23.92 -6.06 -4.44
CA GLU A 433 24.07 -6.55 -5.82
C GLU A 433 22.72 -7.02 -6.41
N THR A 434 21.91 -7.71 -5.61
CA THR A 434 20.59 -8.20 -6.04
C THR A 434 19.61 -7.04 -6.22
N TYR A 435 19.61 -6.07 -5.29
CA TYR A 435 18.83 -4.84 -5.42
C TYR A 435 19.21 -4.06 -6.68
N ASP A 436 20.50 -3.82 -6.92
CA ASP A 436 20.99 -3.04 -8.07
C ASP A 436 20.58 -3.71 -9.38
N LYS A 437 20.62 -5.05 -9.44
CA LYS A 437 20.14 -5.81 -10.60
C LYS A 437 18.64 -5.61 -10.83
N LYS A 438 17.81 -5.70 -9.77
CA LYS A 438 16.35 -5.51 -9.86
C LYS A 438 15.98 -4.08 -10.23
N GLU A 439 16.68 -3.10 -9.68
CA GLU A 439 16.52 -1.68 -10.03
C GLU A 439 16.88 -1.44 -11.51
N GLN A 440 17.96 -2.06 -12.00
CA GLN A 440 18.37 -1.97 -13.40
C GLN A 440 17.37 -2.63 -14.35
N GLU A 441 16.83 -3.80 -14.01
CA GLU A 441 15.77 -4.48 -14.77
C GLU A 441 14.54 -3.58 -14.91
N ALA A 442 14.06 -2.99 -13.80
CA ALA A 442 12.94 -2.06 -13.81
C ALA A 442 13.22 -0.82 -14.67
N LYS A 443 14.41 -0.23 -14.51
CA LYS A 443 14.83 0.95 -15.29
C LYS A 443 14.84 0.67 -16.79
N LEU A 444 15.42 -0.45 -17.22
CA LEU A 444 15.46 -0.82 -18.63
C LEU A 444 14.06 -1.07 -19.20
N ALA A 445 13.18 -1.73 -18.44
CA ALA A 445 11.79 -1.93 -18.85
C ALA A 445 11.05 -0.60 -19.03
N LYS A 446 11.22 0.35 -18.09
CA LYS A 446 10.67 1.70 -18.21
C LYS A 446 11.18 2.42 -19.44
N GLU A 447 12.51 2.43 -19.65
CA GLU A 447 13.13 3.08 -20.82
C GLU A 447 12.61 2.47 -22.14
N GLU A 448 12.39 1.15 -22.20
CA GLU A 448 11.81 0.47 -23.36
C GLU A 448 10.35 0.90 -23.62
N ILE A 449 9.52 0.95 -22.58
CA ILE A 449 8.13 1.38 -22.70
C ILE A 449 8.06 2.85 -23.12
N GLU A 450 8.85 3.72 -22.48
CA GLU A 450 8.93 5.15 -22.83
C GLU A 450 9.39 5.36 -24.28
N ALA A 451 10.42 4.64 -24.73
CA ALA A 451 10.89 4.72 -26.11
C ALA A 451 9.84 4.31 -27.13
N LYS A 452 9.05 3.26 -26.83
CA LYS A 452 7.94 2.81 -27.69
C LYS A 452 6.80 3.83 -27.73
N VAL A 453 6.45 4.41 -26.58
CA VAL A 453 5.44 5.48 -26.49
C VAL A 453 5.90 6.73 -27.24
N ASP A 454 7.17 7.13 -27.12
CA ASP A 454 7.71 8.29 -27.84
C ASP A 454 7.78 8.06 -29.35
N ALA A 455 8.14 6.84 -29.78
CA ALA A 455 8.08 6.47 -31.19
C ALA A 455 6.64 6.53 -31.73
N TRP A 456 5.67 6.05 -30.95
CA TRP A 456 4.24 6.15 -31.28
C TRP A 456 3.79 7.62 -31.38
N LYS A 457 4.14 8.46 -30.40
CA LYS A 457 3.85 9.91 -30.42
C LYS A 457 4.41 10.57 -31.67
N LYS A 458 5.67 10.30 -32.00
CA LYS A 458 6.32 10.86 -33.19
C LYS A 458 5.61 10.44 -34.47
N LYS A 459 5.33 9.13 -34.62
CA LYS A 459 4.62 8.58 -35.79
C LYS A 459 3.29 9.30 -36.02
N TRP A 460 2.51 9.51 -34.95
CA TRP A 460 1.18 10.10 -35.09
C TRP A 460 1.18 11.63 -35.14
N SER A 461 2.15 12.30 -34.52
CA SER A 461 2.37 13.74 -34.71
C SER A 461 2.61 14.06 -36.19
N ASP A 462 3.50 13.31 -36.86
CA ASP A 462 3.80 13.50 -38.29
C ASP A 462 2.54 13.29 -39.17
N VAL A 463 1.70 12.31 -38.82
CA VAL A 463 0.44 12.03 -39.53
C VAL A 463 -0.59 13.14 -39.30
N LEU A 464 -0.71 13.67 -38.08
CA LEU A 464 -1.63 14.77 -37.77
C LEU A 464 -1.18 16.07 -38.46
N ASP A 465 0.11 16.36 -38.47
CA ASP A 465 0.67 17.54 -39.15
C ASP A 465 0.45 17.47 -40.67
N ALA A 466 0.58 16.28 -41.27
CA ALA A 466 0.32 16.05 -42.71
C ALA A 466 -1.15 16.25 -43.10
N GLU A 467 -2.08 16.04 -42.18
CA GLU A 467 -3.53 16.27 -42.37
C GLU A 467 -3.95 17.72 -42.02
N GLY A 468 -3.02 18.55 -41.53
CA GLY A 468 -3.28 19.93 -41.12
C GLY A 468 -4.07 20.07 -39.81
N LEU A 469 -3.87 19.14 -38.87
CA LEU A 469 -4.76 18.89 -37.72
C LEU A 469 -4.21 19.22 -36.32
#